data_AF-A0A947R1I1-F1
#
_entry.id   AF-A0A947R1I1-F1
#
_cell.length_a   1.000
_cell.length_b   1.000
_cell.length_c   1.000
_cell.angle_alpha   90.00
_cell.angle_beta   90.00
_cell.angle_gamma   90.00
#
_symmetry.space_group_name_H-M   'P 1'
#
loop_
_entity.id
_entity.type
_entity.pdbx_description
1 polymer ?
#
loop_
_entity_poly.entity_id
_entity_poly.type
_entity_poly.pdbx_seq_one_letter_code
_entity_poly.pdbx_strand_id
1 'polypeptide(L)' 'MFTTGRGNPIGHPACPVIKIASNTAMYHQMTNDMDINAGEVVNGLSIEDLGTNIRKKYFRWQTAN' A
#
# COMPACT_ATOMS: atom_id res chain seq x y z
N MET A 1 5.09 6.55 4.29
CA MET A 1 4.62 5.22 3.84
C MET A 1 4.83 4.22 4.96
N PHE A 2 4.01 3.19 5.07
CA PHE A 2 4.08 2.19 6.13
C PHE A 2 3.78 0.79 5.57
N THR A 3 4.64 -0.19 5.84
CA THR A 3 4.46 -1.58 5.40
C THR A 3 3.95 -2.44 6.56
N THR A 4 3.06 -3.39 6.28
CA THR A 4 2.59 -4.35 7.28
C THR A 4 2.25 -5.69 6.67
N GLY A 5 2.60 -6.77 7.39
CA GLY A 5 2.16 -8.14 7.09
C GLY A 5 1.09 -8.66 8.04
N ARG A 6 0.73 -7.88 9.08
CA ARG A 6 -0.20 -8.28 10.15
C ARG A 6 -1.37 -7.32 10.33
N GLY A 7 -1.58 -6.38 9.40
CA GLY A 7 -2.76 -5.53 9.39
C GLY A 7 -2.79 -4.47 10.50
N ASN A 8 -1.66 -3.81 10.76
CA ASN A 8 -1.66 -2.70 11.74
C ASN A 8 -2.47 -1.51 11.18
N PRO A 9 -3.54 -1.04 11.88
CA PRO A 9 -4.40 0.04 11.41
C PRO A 9 -3.81 1.46 11.59
N ILE A 10 -2.50 1.60 11.86
CA ILE A 10 -1.85 2.89 12.16
C ILE A 10 -2.11 4.00 11.13
N GLY A 11 -2.51 5.18 11.61
CA GLY A 11 -2.59 6.42 10.84
C GLY A 11 -1.72 7.52 11.45
N HIS A 12 -1.67 8.68 10.82
CA HIS A 12 -0.96 9.84 11.36
C HIS A 12 -1.76 11.14 11.10
N PRO A 13 -1.93 12.01 12.12
CA PRO A 13 -2.82 13.17 12.00
C PRO A 13 -2.25 14.32 11.16
N ALA A 14 -0.93 14.52 11.16
CA ALA A 14 -0.30 15.64 10.47
C ALA A 14 0.09 15.34 9.02
N CYS A 15 0.13 14.06 8.64
CA CYS A 15 0.65 13.61 7.36
C CYS A 15 -0.06 12.32 6.94
N PRO A 16 -0.37 12.16 5.64
CA PRO A 16 -0.88 10.91 5.12
C PRO A 16 0.04 9.72 5.35
N VAL A 17 -0.60 8.56 5.54
CA VAL A 17 0.10 7.26 5.57
C VAL A 17 -0.42 6.41 4.41
N ILE A 18 0.44 6.17 3.42
CA ILE A 18 0.19 5.12 2.42
C ILE A 18 0.51 3.79 3.06
N LYS A 19 -0.51 2.93 3.23
CA LYS A 19 -0.42 1.62 3.86
C LYS A 19 -0.20 0.52 2.80
N ILE A 20 0.87 -0.23 2.96
CA ILE A 20 1.31 -1.26 1.99
C ILE A 20 1.25 -2.63 2.66
N ALA A 21 0.40 -3.51 2.14
CA ALA A 21 0.29 -4.89 2.58
C ALA A 21 1.41 -5.75 1.98
N SER A 22 2.15 -6.49 2.82
CA SER A 22 3.25 -7.34 2.35
C SER A 22 2.81 -8.71 1.81
N ASN A 23 1.51 -9.05 1.92
CA ASN A 23 0.95 -10.30 1.40
C ASN A 23 -0.50 -10.09 0.94
N THR A 24 -0.88 -10.82 -0.10
CA THR A 24 -2.19 -10.70 -0.77
C THR A 24 -3.35 -11.14 0.13
N ALA A 25 -3.15 -12.17 0.96
CA ALA A 25 -4.18 -12.66 1.88
C ALA A 25 -4.65 -11.57 2.86
N MET A 26 -3.71 -10.89 3.52
CA MET A 26 -4.03 -9.79 4.44
C MET A 26 -4.62 -8.58 3.70
N TYR A 27 -4.09 -8.25 2.52
CA TYR A 27 -4.66 -7.18 1.69
C TYR A 27 -6.16 -7.39 1.41
N HIS A 28 -6.57 -8.62 1.08
CA HIS A 28 -7.97 -8.96 0.84
C HIS A 28 -8.84 -8.88 2.09
N GLN A 29 -8.31 -9.25 3.26
CA GLN A 29 -9.03 -9.13 4.53
C GLN A 29 -9.21 -7.68 4.98
N MET A 30 -8.33 -6.77 4.54
CA MET A 30 -8.30 -5.37 4.95
C MET A 30 -8.30 -4.40 3.77
N THR A 31 -9.00 -4.72 2.68
CA THR A 31 -8.96 -3.94 1.42
C THR A 31 -9.41 -2.48 1.62
N ASN A 32 -10.24 -2.20 2.63
CA ASN A 32 -10.67 -0.85 2.98
C ASN A 32 -9.61 -0.03 3.72
N ASP A 33 -8.63 -0.69 4.36
CA ASP A 33 -7.57 -0.02 5.14
C ASP A 33 -6.21 -0.03 4.40
N MET A 34 -6.02 -0.90 3.42
CA MET A 34 -4.76 -1.04 2.69
C MET A 34 -4.79 -0.32 1.34
N ASP A 35 -3.75 0.46 1.05
CA ASP A 35 -3.65 1.20 -0.21
C ASP A 35 -3.07 0.38 -1.36
N ILE A 36 -2.13 -0.53 -1.04
CA ILE A 36 -1.33 -1.26 -2.02
C ILE A 36 -1.12 -2.70 -1.56
N ASN A 37 -1.26 -3.64 -2.49
CA ASN A 37 -0.90 -5.04 -2.30
C ASN A 37 0.50 -5.31 -2.89
N ALA A 38 1.52 -5.44 -2.03
CA ALA A 38 2.87 -5.86 -2.46
C ALA A 38 3.00 -7.39 -2.55
N GLY A 39 2.01 -8.15 -2.08
CA GLY A 39 1.97 -9.61 -2.21
C GLY A 39 1.90 -10.08 -3.66
N GLU A 40 1.42 -9.23 -4.59
CA GLU A 40 1.36 -9.55 -6.02
C GLU A 40 2.74 -9.82 -6.64
N VAL A 41 3.83 -9.39 -5.99
CA VAL A 41 5.19 -9.76 -6.42
C VAL A 41 5.39 -11.28 -6.40
N VAL A 42 4.76 -11.98 -5.44
CA VAL A 42 4.77 -13.45 -5.36
C VAL A 42 3.98 -14.08 -6.52
N ASN A 43 3.03 -13.34 -7.10
CA ASN A 43 2.19 -13.77 -8.23
C ASN A 43 2.73 -13.30 -9.60
N GLY A 44 3.96 -12.73 -9.64
CA GLY A 44 4.63 -12.35 -10.89
C GLY A 44 4.59 -10.86 -11.24
N LEU A 45 4.06 -9.99 -10.37
CA LEU A 45 4.22 -8.54 -10.54
C LEU A 45 5.71 -8.17 -10.38
N SER A 46 6.26 -7.41 -11.32
CA SER A 46 7.65 -6.93 -11.20
C SER A 46 7.79 -5.91 -10.06
N ILE A 47 9.01 -5.82 -9.50
CA ILE A 47 9.30 -4.82 -8.47
C ILE A 47 9.19 -3.41 -9.05
N GLU A 48 9.56 -3.23 -10.33
CA GLU A 48 9.46 -1.99 -11.08
C GLU A 48 8.00 -1.54 -11.23
N ASP A 49 7.09 -2.45 -11.55
CA ASP A 49 5.66 -2.17 -11.65
C ASP A 49 5.05 -1.86 -10.29
N LEU A 50 5.43 -2.61 -9.24
CA LEU A 50 5.03 -2.28 -7.87
C LEU A 50 5.49 -0.88 -7.47
N GLY A 51 6.75 -0.54 -7.74
CA GLY A 51 7.31 0.79 -7.50
C GLY A 51 6.57 1.88 -8.28
N THR A 52 6.17 1.60 -9.51
CA THR A 52 5.34 2.50 -10.33
C THR A 52 3.96 2.69 -9.72
N ASN A 53 3.33 1.64 -9.20
CA ASN A 53 2.04 1.72 -8.51
C ASN A 53 2.13 2.55 -7.21
N ILE A 54 3.17 2.33 -6.41
CA ILE A 54 3.45 3.12 -5.20
C ILE A 54 3.61 4.60 -5.55
N ARG A 55 4.41 4.91 -6.58
CA ARG A 55 4.65 6.28 -7.04
C ARG A 55 3.36 6.96 -7.51
N LYS A 56 2.55 6.26 -8.32
CA LYS A 56 1.23 6.77 -8.76
C LYS A 56 0.32 7.09 -7.58
N LYS A 57 0.26 6.20 -6.58
CA LYS A 57 -0.55 6.43 -5.37
C LYS A 57 -0.04 7.64 -4.58
N TYR A 58 1.28 7.78 -4.44
CA TYR A 58 1.90 8.92 -3.77
C TYR A 58 1.54 10.26 -4.42
N PHE A 59 1.71 10.39 -5.73
CA PHE A 59 1.37 11.63 -6.44
C PHE A 59 -0.11 11.95 -6.40
N ARG A 60 -0.99 10.94 -6.57
CA ARG A 60 -2.44 11.14 -6.46
C ARG A 60 -2.83 11.71 -5.08
N TRP A 61 -2.10 11.30 -4.04
CA TRP A 61 -2.36 11.79 -2.68
C TRP A 61 -1.88 13.23 -2.49
N GLN A 62 -0.72 13.60 -3.05
CA GLN A 62 -0.25 14.99 -2.99
C GLN A 62 -1.20 15.97 -3.68
N THR A 63 -1.83 15.56 -4.78
CA THR A 63 -2.72 16.45 -5.56
C THR A 63 -4.16 16.49 -5.02
N ALA A 64 -4.50 15.65 -4.05
CA ALA A 64 -5.84 15.56 -3.48
C ALA A 64 -6.03 16.41 -2.20
N ASN A 65 -5.00 17.20 -1.81
CA ASN A 65 -5.05 18.16 -0.70
C ASN A 65 -4.57 19.53 -1.15
#